data_AF-A0A6A2R9L7-F1
#
_entry.id   AF-A0A6A2R9L7-F1
#
_cell.length_a   1.000
_cell.length_b   1.000
_cell.length_c   1.000
_cell.angle_alpha   90.00
_cell.angle_beta   90.00
_cell.angle_gamma   90.00
#
_symmetry.space_group_name_H-M   'P 1'
#
loop_
_entity.id
_entity.type
_entity.pdbx_description
1 polymer ?
#
loop_
_entity_poly.entity_id
_entity_poly.type
_entity_poly.pdbx_seq_one_letter_code
_entity_poly.pdbx_strand_id
1 'polypeptide(L)'
;MEDINLYDLAFAFTRRPEVTDANVATGMCPDDTVLVELAGGQVAVFNVQDEYPAVILGTLYADADGIREHDPLESIHHDFEGEGDYGDGVDDLIAQCAEALGR
;
A
#
# COMPACT_ATOMS: atom_id res chain seq x y z
N MET A 1 -16.51 -5.16 4.08
CA MET A 1 -15.51 -5.02 5.16
C MET A 1 -15.79 -3.69 5.85
N GLU A 2 -15.71 -3.59 7.17
CA GLU A 2 -16.10 -2.36 7.89
C GLU A 2 -14.89 -1.57 8.44
N ASP A 3 -13.81 -2.25 8.81
CA ASP A 3 -12.54 -1.64 9.23
C ASP A 3 -11.36 -2.41 8.62
N ILE A 4 -10.33 -1.71 8.17
CA ILE A 4 -9.14 -2.33 7.60
C ILE A 4 -8.21 -2.85 8.69
N ASN A 5 -7.91 -4.14 8.62
CA ASN A 5 -6.83 -4.77 9.37
C ASN A 5 -5.54 -4.76 8.54
N LEU A 6 -4.60 -3.92 8.94
CA LEU A 6 -3.31 -3.73 8.26
C LEU A 6 -2.46 -5.00 8.17
N TYR A 7 -2.57 -5.91 9.14
CA TYR A 7 -1.83 -7.18 9.09
C TYR A 7 -2.40 -8.12 8.04
N ASP A 8 -3.73 -8.19 7.93
CA ASP A 8 -4.38 -9.00 6.89
C ASP A 8 -4.18 -8.38 5.50
N LEU A 9 -4.16 -7.04 5.42
CA LEU A 9 -3.83 -6.31 4.20
C LEU A 9 -2.39 -6.58 3.76
N ALA A 10 -1.41 -6.44 4.67
CA ALA A 10 0.00 -6.76 4.40
C ALA A 10 0.14 -8.21 3.95
N PHE A 11 -0.52 -9.15 4.63
CA PHE A 11 -0.54 -10.55 4.23
C PHE A 11 -1.14 -10.73 2.83
N ALA A 12 -2.21 -10.01 2.49
CA ALA A 12 -2.81 -10.07 1.16
C ALA A 12 -1.84 -9.61 0.05
N PHE A 13 -1.04 -8.57 0.29
CA PHE A 13 0.04 -8.16 -0.62
C PHE A 13 1.08 -9.27 -0.83
N THR A 14 1.52 -9.98 0.23
CA THR A 14 2.51 -11.07 0.08
C THR A 14 2.06 -12.24 -0.79
N ARG A 15 0.76 -12.34 -1.09
CA ARG A 15 0.20 -13.37 -1.98
C ARG A 15 0.32 -13.01 -3.46
N ARG A 16 0.78 -11.80 -3.79
CA ARG A 16 0.87 -11.27 -5.16
C ARG A 16 2.28 -11.41 -5.71
N PRO A 17 2.45 -11.90 -6.95
CA PRO A 17 3.78 -12.10 -7.54
C PRO A 17 4.55 -10.80 -7.82
N GLU A 18 3.85 -9.67 -7.92
CA GLU A 18 4.43 -8.32 -8.12
C GLU A 18 5.08 -7.77 -6.85
N VAL A 19 4.81 -8.38 -5.69
CA VAL A 19 5.28 -7.97 -4.38
C VAL A 19 6.42 -8.88 -3.93
N THR A 20 7.55 -8.28 -3.57
CA THR A 20 8.71 -9.01 -3.02
C THR A 20 8.67 -9.07 -1.50
N ASP A 21 8.17 -8.04 -0.85
CA ASP A 21 7.96 -8.00 0.60
C ASP A 21 6.80 -7.08 0.96
N ALA A 22 6.10 -7.41 2.04
CA ALA A 22 5.09 -6.53 2.61
C ALA A 22 4.99 -6.73 4.12
N ASN A 23 5.07 -5.64 4.88
CA ASN A 23 5.05 -5.67 6.33
C ASN A 23 4.41 -4.42 6.93
N VAL A 24 3.87 -4.56 8.15
CA VAL A 24 3.45 -3.41 8.95
C VAL A 24 4.68 -2.80 9.62
N ALA A 25 4.90 -1.51 9.41
CA ALA A 25 5.95 -0.72 10.03
C ALA A 25 5.36 0.10 11.18
N THR A 26 5.76 -0.22 12.42
CA THR A 26 5.27 0.41 13.65
C THR A 26 6.17 1.57 14.13
N GLY A 27 7.04 2.07 13.24
CA GLY A 27 8.03 3.12 13.55
C GLY A 27 8.00 4.28 12.57
N MET A 28 6.96 4.34 11.73
CA MET A 28 6.69 5.44 10.81
C MET A 28 5.56 6.31 11.37
N CYS A 29 5.42 7.53 10.85
CA CYS A 29 4.30 8.41 11.14
C CYS A 29 3.43 8.52 9.87
N PRO A 30 2.14 8.17 9.91
CA PRO A 30 1.38 7.68 11.06
C PRO A 30 1.84 6.29 11.55
N ASP A 31 1.61 5.99 12.83
CA ASP A 31 1.89 4.66 13.39
C ASP A 31 1.04 3.60 12.66
N ASP A 32 1.61 2.41 12.48
CA ASP A 32 1.02 1.29 11.74
C ASP A 32 0.74 1.63 10.25
N THR A 33 1.80 1.69 9.45
CA THR A 33 1.71 1.75 7.98
C THR A 33 2.10 0.41 7.35
N VAL A 34 1.45 0.00 6.27
CA VAL A 34 1.89 -1.15 5.46
C VAL A 34 2.94 -0.66 4.48
N LEU A 35 4.15 -1.19 4.57
CA LEU A 35 5.21 -0.99 3.59
C LEU A 35 5.21 -2.17 2.62
N VAL A 36 5.20 -1.89 1.33
CA VAL A 36 5.18 -2.88 0.25
C VAL A 36 6.35 -2.62 -0.68
N GLU A 37 7.23 -3.60 -0.83
CA GLU A 37 8.28 -3.60 -1.85
C GLU A 37 7.79 -4.34 -3.10
N LEU A 38 7.89 -3.67 -4.24
CA LEU A 38 7.53 -4.23 -5.53
C LEU A 38 8.75 -4.89 -6.17
N ALA A 39 8.53 -5.90 -7.01
CA ALA A 39 9.60 -6.63 -7.71
C ALA A 39 10.51 -5.75 -8.58
N GLY A 40 10.10 -4.52 -8.90
CA GLY A 40 10.92 -3.52 -9.58
C GLY A 40 11.80 -2.66 -8.67
N GLY A 41 11.83 -2.90 -7.36
CA GLY A 41 12.60 -2.16 -6.35
C GLY A 41 11.90 -0.90 -5.82
N GLN A 42 10.70 -0.59 -6.31
CA GLN A 42 9.88 0.52 -5.82
C GLN A 42 9.25 0.16 -4.48
N VAL A 43 9.00 1.17 -3.66
CA VAL A 43 8.35 0.99 -2.36
C VAL A 43 7.08 1.80 -2.30
N ALA A 44 5.98 1.16 -1.97
CA ALA A 44 4.71 1.81 -1.68
C ALA A 44 4.45 1.79 -0.16
N VAL A 45 4.02 2.93 0.38
CA VAL A 45 3.65 3.08 1.78
C VAL A 45 2.16 3.33 1.85
N PHE A 46 1.43 2.47 2.55
CA PHE A 46 -0.03 2.54 2.69
C PHE A 46 -0.43 2.75 4.15
N ASN A 47 -1.43 3.60 4.35
CA ASN A 47 -2.04 3.87 5.65
C ASN A 47 -3.56 3.99 5.52
N VAL A 48 -4.27 3.73 6.62
CA VAL A 48 -5.72 3.98 6.70
C VAL A 48 -5.97 5.48 6.79
N GLN A 49 -7.05 5.95 6.17
CA GLN A 49 -7.50 7.33 6.32
C GLN A 49 -8.25 7.51 7.65
N ASP A 50 -7.82 8.44 8.50
CA ASP A 50 -8.40 8.66 9.84
C ASP A 50 -9.92 8.89 9.84
N GLU A 51 -10.43 9.63 8.86
CA GLU A 51 -11.86 9.98 8.76
C GLU A 51 -12.69 8.89 8.05
N TYR A 52 -12.03 7.96 7.34
CA TYR A 52 -12.66 6.93 6.52
C TYR A 52 -11.91 5.59 6.69
N PRO A 53 -12.25 4.77 7.69
CA PRO A 53 -11.49 3.57 8.07
C PRO A 53 -11.51 2.44 7.03
N ALA A 54 -12.39 2.53 6.02
CA ALA A 54 -12.44 1.64 4.87
C ALA A 54 -11.54 2.11 3.71
N VAL A 55 -10.89 3.26 3.82
CA VAL A 55 -10.08 3.85 2.74
C VAL A 55 -8.60 3.71 3.06
N ILE A 56 -7.84 3.17 2.10
CA ILE A 56 -6.38 3.21 2.09
C ILE A 56 -5.89 4.40 1.27
N LEU A 57 -4.95 5.13 1.85
CA LEU A 57 -4.12 6.09 1.15
C LEU A 57 -2.72 5.50 1.01
N GLY A 58 -2.15 5.66 -0.17
CA GLY A 58 -0.84 5.15 -0.52
C GLY A 58 0.05 6.25 -1.09
N THR A 59 1.35 6.08 -0.94
CA THR A 59 2.35 6.89 -1.63
C THR A 59 3.43 5.98 -2.19
N LEU A 60 3.71 6.13 -3.48
CA LEU A 60 4.73 5.38 -4.18
C LEU A 60 6.05 6.13 -4.20
N TYR A 61 7.15 5.43 -3.98
CA TYR A 61 8.51 5.95 -4.02
C TYR A 61 9.35 5.12 -4.99
N ALA A 62 10.40 5.75 -5.54
CA ALA A 62 11.33 5.08 -6.44
C ALA A 62 12.03 3.89 -5.77
N ASP A 63 12.31 4.04 -4.46
CA ASP A 63 12.95 3.07 -3.58
C ASP A 63 12.88 3.56 -2.11
N ALA A 64 13.54 2.85 -1.19
CA ALA A 64 13.55 3.19 0.24
C ALA A 64 14.26 4.51 0.60
N ASP A 65 15.27 4.95 -0.17
CA ASP A 65 15.90 6.26 0.03
C ASP A 65 14.90 7.38 -0.32
N GLY A 66 14.06 7.17 -1.34
CA GLY A 66 12.98 8.10 -1.70
C GLY A 66 12.01 8.39 -0.54
N ILE A 67 11.72 7.40 0.31
CA ILE A 67 10.93 7.60 1.54
C ILE A 67 11.66 8.54 2.50
N ARG A 68 12.97 8.33 2.71
CA ARG A 68 13.79 9.11 3.64
C ARG A 68 13.98 10.55 3.18
N GLU A 69 14.07 10.74 1.86
CA GLU A 69 14.19 12.05 1.22
C GLU A 69 12.83 12.73 1.02
N HIS A 70 11.74 12.02 1.27
CA HIS A 70 10.36 12.47 1.03
C HIS A 70 10.11 12.89 -0.42
N ASP A 71 10.61 12.11 -1.38
CA ASP A 71 10.46 12.34 -2.83
C ASP A 71 9.49 11.30 -3.45
N PRO A 72 8.17 11.52 -3.33
CA PRO A 72 7.18 10.57 -3.84
C PRO A 72 7.05 10.66 -5.36
N LEU A 73 6.82 9.50 -5.98
CA LEU A 73 6.50 9.39 -7.40
C LEU A 73 5.03 9.70 -7.66
N GLU A 74 4.12 9.12 -6.86
CA GLU A 74 2.68 9.22 -7.09
C GLU A 74 1.87 8.94 -5.81
N SER A 75 0.66 9.49 -5.74
CA SER A 75 -0.31 9.19 -4.67
C SER A 75 -1.30 8.13 -5.14
N ILE A 76 -1.60 7.17 -4.27
CA ILE A 76 -2.47 6.02 -4.56
C ILE A 76 -3.63 6.04 -3.56
N HIS A 77 -4.80 5.56 -3.94
CA HIS A 77 -5.90 5.39 -2.99
C HIS A 77 -6.85 4.27 -3.40
N HIS A 78 -7.47 3.63 -2.42
CA HIS A 78 -8.51 2.62 -2.65
C HIS A 78 -9.56 2.65 -1.54
N ASP A 79 -10.82 2.49 -1.92
CA ASP A 79 -11.95 2.37 -1.00
C ASP A 79 -12.43 0.91 -0.95
N PHE A 80 -12.26 0.26 0.21
CA PHE A 80 -12.66 -1.13 0.45
C PHE A 80 -14.14 -1.27 0.86
N GLU A 81 -14.93 -0.18 0.86
CA GLU A 81 -16.34 -0.24 1.21
C GLU A 81 -17.11 -1.22 0.30
N GLY A 82 -17.79 -2.18 0.92
CA GLY A 82 -18.55 -3.20 0.20
C GLY A 82 -17.74 -4.42 -0.28
N GLU A 83 -16.41 -4.42 -0.15
CA GLU A 83 -15.58 -5.58 -0.49
C GLU A 83 -15.70 -6.72 0.54
N GLY A 84 -15.61 -7.96 0.07
CA GLY A 84 -15.70 -9.16 0.89
C GLY A 84 -14.37 -9.60 1.51
N ASP A 85 -13.26 -9.28 0.83
CA ASP A 85 -11.89 -9.56 1.25
C ASP A 85 -10.93 -8.55 0.59
N TYR A 86 -9.65 -8.58 0.97
CA TYR A 86 -8.64 -7.62 0.47
C TYR A 86 -8.14 -7.92 -0.95
N GLY A 87 -8.53 -9.04 -1.55
CA GLY A 87 -7.96 -9.53 -2.79
C GLY A 87 -8.10 -8.51 -3.92
N ASP A 88 -9.33 -8.11 -4.22
CA ASP A 88 -9.63 -7.19 -5.32
C ASP A 88 -8.99 -5.82 -5.08
N GLY A 89 -9.15 -5.23 -3.88
CA GLY A 89 -8.51 -3.94 -3.58
C GLY A 89 -6.98 -3.97 -3.58
N VAL A 90 -6.33 -5.09 -3.22
CA VAL A 90 -4.86 -5.23 -3.38
C VAL A 90 -4.47 -5.28 -4.85
N ASP A 91 -5.25 -5.97 -5.70
CA ASP A 91 -4.98 -6.02 -7.15
C ASP A 91 -5.11 -4.61 -7.77
N ASP A 92 -6.08 -3.80 -7.32
CA ASP A 92 -6.25 -2.40 -7.72
C ASP A 92 -5.06 -1.53 -7.27
N LEU A 93 -4.69 -1.59 -5.98
CA LEU A 93 -3.55 -0.84 -5.46
C LEU A 93 -2.24 -1.15 -6.20
N ILE A 94 -2.00 -2.41 -6.59
CA ILE A 94 -0.83 -2.81 -7.39
C ILE A 94 -0.95 -2.29 -8.82
N ALA A 95 -2.14 -2.32 -9.42
CA ALA A 95 -2.37 -1.77 -10.76
C ALA A 95 -2.07 -0.26 -10.80
N GLN A 96 -2.55 0.50 -9.80
CA GLN A 96 -2.25 1.93 -9.68
C GLN A 96 -0.73 2.18 -9.53
N CYS A 97 -0.03 1.34 -8.76
CA CYS A 97 1.44 1.40 -8.69
C CYS A 97 2.09 1.20 -10.06
N ALA A 98 1.63 0.21 -10.84
CA ALA A 98 2.17 -0.08 -12.16
C ALA A 98 1.91 1.07 -13.15
N GLU A 99 0.70 1.63 -13.13
CA GLU A 99 0.32 2.77 -13.96
C GLU A 99 1.18 4.01 -13.65
N ALA A 100 1.43 4.29 -12.38
CA ALA A 100 2.31 5.38 -11.94
C ALA A 100 3.75 5.22 -12.45
N LEU A 101 4.20 3.98 -12.66
CA LEU A 101 5.52 3.66 -13.19
C LEU A 101 5.55 3.59 -14.73
N GLY A 102 4.40 3.80 -15.39
CA GLY A 102 4.25 3.66 -16.84
C GLY A 102 4.44 2.23 -17.34
N ARG A 103 4.08 1.23 -16.52
CA ARG A 103 4.23 -0.20 -16.80
C ARG A 103 2.93 -0.85 -17.27
#